data_AF-A0A0M2LRS3-F1
#
_entry.id   AF-A0A0M2LRS3-F1
#
_cell.length_a   1.000
_cell.length_b   1.000
_cell.length_c   1.000
_cell.angle_alpha   90.00
_cell.angle_beta   90.00
_cell.angle_gamma   90.00
#
_symmetry.space_group_name_H-M   'P 1'
#
loop_
_entity.id
_entity.type
_entity.pdbx_description
1 polymer ?
#
loop_
_entity_poly.entity_id
_entity_poly.type
_entity_poly.pdbx_seq_one_letter_code
_entity_poly.pdbx_strand_id
1 'polypeptide(L)'
;MAGTSGLTIRHYDWAGGREAMLRFGPDRGPVVVAALPFYEEANRTRAALIDVLRRLAARGIAAALPDLPGTNESLLPTGEATLARWRDAFAAACASMSGPVHSMAWRTGALVDGTAEVSSRWYLAPQTGEAAERELRRLQRAGGGEDAGGNIISDAMLAQLAGAQPTTEGSVRVVRLESDPRAADRKLPGSALWRAAEPGVDPALQALIADDVARWINGDTA
;
A
#
# COMPACT_ATOMS: atom_id res chain seq x y z
N MET A 1 -14.42 -28.91 4.52
CA MET A 1 -15.23 -27.80 3.99
C MET A 1 -14.43 -26.53 4.15
N ALA A 2 -13.76 -26.08 3.08
CA ALA A 2 -13.06 -24.80 3.11
C ALA A 2 -14.11 -23.70 3.07
N GLY A 3 -14.29 -22.98 4.18
CA GLY A 3 -15.20 -21.85 4.24
C GLY A 3 -14.84 -20.84 3.16
N THR A 4 -15.85 -20.40 2.41
CA THR A 4 -15.74 -19.35 1.42
C THR A 4 -15.13 -18.12 2.09
N SER A 5 -13.83 -17.87 1.90
CA SER A 5 -13.19 -16.74 2.55
C SER A 5 -13.58 -15.44 1.85
N GLY A 6 -14.70 -14.89 2.29
CA GLY A 6 -15.19 -13.58 1.92
C GLY A 6 -14.39 -12.46 2.57
N LEU A 7 -14.62 -11.23 2.11
CA LEU A 7 -14.10 -10.02 2.74
C LEU A 7 -14.54 -9.95 4.20
N THR A 8 -13.58 -9.83 5.11
CA THR A 8 -13.85 -9.59 6.54
C THR A 8 -13.10 -8.35 7.04
N ILE A 9 -13.65 -7.68 8.05
CA ILE A 9 -12.97 -6.60 8.77
C ILE A 9 -12.35 -7.22 10.03
N ARG A 10 -11.04 -7.03 10.21
CA ARG A 10 -10.29 -7.39 11.41
C ARG A 10 -9.64 -6.13 11.98
N HIS A 11 -8.97 -6.29 13.11
CA HIS A 11 -8.21 -5.21 13.73
C HIS A 11 -6.83 -5.71 14.10
N TYR A 12 -5.86 -4.80 14.14
CA TYR A 12 -4.54 -5.04 14.70
C TYR A 12 -4.21 -3.97 15.72
N ASP A 13 -3.38 -4.34 16.68
CA ASP A 13 -2.88 -3.44 17.71
C ASP A 13 -1.47 -2.98 17.30
N TRP A 14 -1.17 -1.71 17.53
CA TRP A 14 0.14 -1.10 17.32
C TRP A 14 0.47 -0.19 18.52
N ALA A 15 1.70 0.32 18.61
CA ALA A 15 2.16 1.06 19.79
C ALA A 15 1.27 2.25 20.18
N GLY A 16 0.62 2.90 19.21
CA GLY A 16 -0.25 4.06 19.42
C GLY A 16 -1.75 3.76 19.46
N GLY A 17 -2.18 2.50 19.36
CA GLY A 17 -3.60 2.15 19.43
C GLY A 17 -4.00 0.92 18.65
N ARG A 18 -5.21 0.95 18.09
CA ARG A 18 -5.81 -0.15 17.36
C ARG A 18 -6.45 0.37 16.08
N GLU A 19 -6.14 -0.28 14.96
CA GLU A 19 -6.68 0.08 13.64
C GLU A 19 -7.42 -1.09 13.00
N ALA A 20 -8.32 -0.78 12.08
CA ALA A 20 -9.02 -1.76 11.27
C ALA A 20 -8.12 -2.27 10.11
N MET A 21 -8.45 -3.45 9.59
CA MET A 21 -7.89 -3.97 8.35
C MET A 21 -8.93 -4.80 7.60
N LEU A 22 -8.93 -4.68 6.27
CA LEU A 22 -9.66 -5.62 5.42
C LEU A 22 -8.85 -6.91 5.26
N ARG A 23 -9.52 -8.05 5.29
CA ARG A 23 -8.94 -9.39 5.12
C ARG A 23 -9.65 -10.15 4.01
N PHE A 24 -8.86 -10.87 3.21
CA PHE A 24 -9.30 -11.68 2.07
C PHE A 24 -8.57 -13.01 2.07
N GLY A 25 -9.20 -14.07 1.56
CA GLY A 25 -8.53 -15.34 1.31
C GLY A 25 -8.27 -16.17 2.58
N PRO A 26 -7.58 -17.31 2.46
CA PRO A 26 -7.53 -18.30 3.54
C PRO A 26 -6.89 -17.77 4.83
N ASP A 27 -7.19 -18.41 5.96
CA ASP A 27 -6.61 -18.06 7.26
C ASP A 27 -5.15 -18.53 7.42
N ARG A 28 -4.65 -19.34 6.48
CA ARG A 28 -3.30 -19.93 6.50
C ARG A 28 -2.66 -19.88 5.12
N GLY A 29 -1.33 -19.87 5.08
CA GLY A 29 -0.54 -19.81 3.86
C GLY A 29 0.19 -18.48 3.71
N PRO A 30 0.77 -18.18 2.53
CA PRO A 30 1.37 -16.88 2.28
C PRO A 30 0.30 -15.78 2.32
N VAL A 31 0.69 -14.61 2.81
CA VAL A 31 -0.18 -13.46 2.96
C VAL A 31 0.45 -12.20 2.39
N VAL A 32 -0.32 -11.47 1.58
CA VAL A 32 0.05 -10.15 1.10
C VAL A 32 -0.53 -9.09 2.02
N VAL A 33 0.30 -8.25 2.61
CA VAL A 33 -0.12 -7.05 3.34
C VAL A 33 0.13 -5.86 2.45
N ALA A 34 -0.93 -5.14 2.09
CA ALA A 34 -0.87 -4.12 1.05
C ALA A 34 -0.88 -2.69 1.62
N ALA A 35 -0.09 -1.80 1.02
CA ALA A 35 -0.08 -0.37 1.33
C ALA A 35 -0.59 0.44 0.13
N LEU A 36 -1.64 1.22 0.37
CA LEU A 36 -2.13 2.22 -0.59
C LEU A 36 -1.13 3.38 -0.71
N PRO A 37 -1.15 4.11 -1.84
CA PRO A 37 -0.52 5.42 -1.91
C PRO A 37 -1.23 6.39 -0.96
N PHE A 38 -0.65 7.56 -0.74
CA PHE A 38 -1.15 8.51 0.27
C PHE A 38 -2.34 9.34 -0.22
N TYR A 39 -3.23 9.69 0.71
CA TYR A 39 -4.30 10.68 0.56
C TYR A 39 -5.18 10.48 -0.70
N GLU A 40 -5.31 11.49 -1.56
CA GLU A 40 -6.15 11.42 -2.76
C GLU A 40 -5.74 10.34 -3.77
N GLU A 41 -4.45 9.96 -3.81
CA GLU A 41 -4.06 8.79 -4.59
C GLU A 41 -4.62 7.50 -3.98
N ALA A 42 -4.71 7.41 -2.64
CA ALA A 42 -5.32 6.27 -1.94
C ALA A 42 -6.78 6.11 -2.36
N ASN A 43 -7.55 7.21 -2.31
CA ASN A 43 -8.97 7.23 -2.66
C ASN A 43 -9.20 6.74 -4.10
N ARG A 44 -8.39 7.25 -5.04
CA ARG A 44 -8.50 6.88 -6.47
C ARG A 44 -8.12 5.44 -6.77
N THR A 45 -7.19 4.87 -6.01
CA THR A 45 -6.64 3.53 -6.26
C THR A 45 -7.21 2.44 -5.37
N ARG A 46 -7.99 2.78 -4.34
CA ARG A 46 -8.53 1.82 -3.35
C ARG A 46 -9.33 0.69 -4.00
N ALA A 47 -10.25 1.01 -4.90
CA ALA A 47 -11.07 0.01 -5.59
C ALA A 47 -10.21 -0.96 -6.43
N ALA A 48 -9.23 -0.43 -7.15
CA ALA A 48 -8.28 -1.20 -7.95
C ALA A 48 -7.41 -2.14 -7.09
N LEU A 49 -6.88 -1.64 -5.97
CA LEU A 49 -6.08 -2.47 -5.07
C LEU A 49 -6.94 -3.57 -4.44
N ILE A 50 -8.17 -3.26 -4.00
CA ILE A 50 -9.11 -4.27 -3.47
C ILE A 50 -9.42 -5.36 -4.50
N ASP A 51 -9.58 -5.01 -5.79
CA ASP A 51 -9.78 -6.00 -6.85
C ASP A 51 -8.57 -6.95 -6.98
N VAL A 52 -7.34 -6.42 -6.92
CA VAL A 52 -6.12 -7.24 -6.87
C VAL A 52 -6.12 -8.19 -5.66
N LEU A 53 -6.47 -7.70 -4.47
CA LEU A 53 -6.49 -8.54 -3.26
C LEU A 53 -7.53 -9.66 -3.36
N ARG A 54 -8.70 -9.39 -3.94
CA ARG A 54 -9.72 -10.42 -4.23
C ARG A 54 -9.20 -11.46 -5.22
N ARG A 55 -8.46 -11.05 -6.26
CA ARG A 55 -7.85 -11.97 -7.23
C ARG A 55 -6.76 -12.84 -6.61
N LEU A 56 -5.97 -12.30 -5.68
CA LEU A 56 -5.00 -13.08 -4.91
C LEU A 56 -5.69 -14.10 -4.00
N ALA A 57 -6.76 -13.69 -3.31
CA ALA A 57 -7.58 -14.59 -2.51
C ALA A 57 -8.17 -15.74 -3.33
N ALA A 58 -8.65 -15.46 -4.56
CA ALA A 58 -9.13 -16.48 -5.49
C ALA A 58 -8.04 -17.47 -5.94
N ARG A 59 -6.76 -17.11 -5.82
CA ARG A 59 -5.59 -17.97 -6.07
C ARG A 59 -5.08 -18.68 -4.80
N GLY A 60 -5.80 -18.57 -3.68
CA GLY A 60 -5.40 -19.17 -2.41
C GLY A 60 -4.33 -18.41 -1.64
N ILE A 61 -4.01 -17.16 -2.04
CA ILE A 61 -3.08 -16.29 -1.33
C ILE A 61 -3.89 -15.35 -0.44
N ALA A 62 -3.64 -15.37 0.87
CA ALA A 62 -4.33 -14.47 1.78
C ALA A 62 -3.92 -13.01 1.53
N ALA A 63 -4.78 -12.06 1.84
CA ALA A 63 -4.45 -10.65 1.72
C ALA A 63 -5.02 -9.80 2.86
N ALA A 64 -4.28 -8.77 3.24
CA ALA A 64 -4.69 -7.73 4.18
C ALA A 64 -4.50 -6.34 3.56
N LEU A 65 -5.43 -5.43 3.84
CA LEU A 65 -5.27 -4.00 3.63
C LEU A 65 -5.53 -3.30 4.98
N PRO A 66 -4.47 -3.00 5.76
CA PRO A 66 -4.61 -2.24 7.00
C PRO A 66 -4.95 -0.79 6.71
N ASP A 67 -5.85 -0.22 7.51
CA ASP A 67 -5.93 1.22 7.67
C ASP A 67 -4.69 1.68 8.45
N LEU A 68 -4.13 2.82 8.06
CA LEU A 68 -3.01 3.42 8.77
C LEU A 68 -3.52 4.47 9.78
N PRO A 69 -2.79 4.74 10.87
CA PRO A 69 -3.18 5.75 11.84
C PRO A 69 -3.39 7.12 11.19
N GLY A 70 -4.53 7.75 11.45
CA GLY A 70 -4.95 9.00 10.83
C GLY A 70 -5.56 8.84 9.44
N THR A 71 -6.01 7.63 9.06
CA THR A 71 -6.73 7.38 7.80
C THR A 71 -8.05 6.65 8.04
N ASN A 72 -9.02 6.83 7.15
CA ASN A 72 -10.32 6.13 7.18
C ASN A 72 -11.03 6.28 8.54
N GLU A 73 -11.27 5.16 9.24
CA GLU A 73 -11.98 5.11 10.53
C GLU A 73 -11.05 5.25 11.75
N SER A 74 -9.77 5.57 11.53
CA SER A 74 -8.82 5.80 12.62
C SER A 74 -9.29 6.93 13.53
N LEU A 75 -9.19 6.72 14.84
CA LEU A 75 -9.44 7.76 15.85
C LEU A 75 -8.28 8.75 16.02
N LEU A 76 -7.09 8.43 15.51
CA LEU A 76 -5.97 9.37 15.52
C LEU A 76 -6.29 10.58 14.62
N PRO A 77 -6.16 11.82 15.12
CA PRO A 77 -6.30 13.01 14.28
C PRO A 77 -5.31 12.99 13.12
N THR A 78 -5.75 13.41 11.93
CA THR A 78 -4.91 13.41 10.71
C THR A 78 -3.62 14.22 10.88
N GLY A 79 -3.68 15.34 11.61
CA GLY A 79 -2.51 16.17 11.94
C GLY A 79 -1.49 15.52 12.88
N GLU A 80 -1.85 14.43 13.56
CA GLU A 80 -0.93 13.64 14.37
C GLU A 80 -0.33 12.44 13.61
N ALA A 81 -0.78 12.18 12.38
CA ALA A 81 -0.20 11.15 11.54
C ALA A 81 1.23 11.54 11.14
N THR A 82 2.13 10.56 11.19
CA THR A 82 3.52 10.70 10.76
C THR A 82 3.96 9.42 10.07
N LEU A 83 4.98 9.50 9.22
CA LEU A 83 5.51 8.33 8.50
C LEU A 83 6.03 7.27 9.48
N ALA A 84 6.63 7.68 10.60
CA ALA A 84 7.06 6.78 11.67
C ALA A 84 5.89 5.98 12.24
N ARG A 85 4.78 6.64 12.61
CA ARG A 85 3.56 5.95 13.09
C ARG A 85 2.98 5.02 12.04
N TRP A 86 3.01 5.41 10.76
CA TRP A 86 2.55 4.55 9.66
C TRP A 86 3.41 3.31 9.49
N ARG A 87 4.74 3.46 9.58
CA ARG A 87 5.69 2.34 9.54
C ARG A 87 5.50 1.38 10.71
N ASP A 88 5.37 1.92 11.92
CA ASP A 88 5.13 1.12 13.12
C ASP A 88 3.81 0.34 13.04
N ALA A 89 2.73 1.01 12.60
CA ALA A 89 1.43 0.38 12.45
C ALA A 89 1.43 -0.68 11.34
N PHE A 90 2.05 -0.41 10.19
CA PHE A 90 2.14 -1.39 9.11
C PHE A 90 2.98 -2.61 9.52
N ALA A 91 4.10 -2.40 10.21
CA ALA A 91 4.92 -3.48 10.75
C ALA A 91 4.13 -4.33 11.77
N ALA A 92 3.33 -3.70 12.63
CA ALA A 92 2.44 -4.41 13.56
C ALA A 92 1.34 -5.19 12.83
N ALA A 93 0.75 -4.63 11.78
CA ALA A 93 -0.20 -5.32 10.92
C ALA A 93 0.44 -6.56 10.27
N CYS A 94 1.66 -6.45 9.74
CA CYS A 94 2.44 -7.59 9.24
C CYS A 94 2.68 -8.65 10.31
N ALA A 95 3.15 -8.24 11.50
CA ALA A 95 3.45 -9.15 12.61
C ALA A 95 2.21 -9.89 13.15
N SER A 96 1.01 -9.32 12.98
CA SER A 96 -0.25 -9.96 13.37
C SER A 96 -0.67 -11.10 12.44
N MET A 97 -0.01 -11.28 11.29
CA MET A 97 -0.36 -12.30 10.30
C MET A 97 0.33 -13.65 10.58
N SER A 98 -0.33 -14.74 10.23
CA SER A 98 0.25 -16.08 10.31
C SER A 98 0.77 -16.55 8.95
N GLY A 99 2.04 -16.95 8.89
CA GLY A 99 2.69 -17.49 7.68
C GLY A 99 3.68 -16.51 7.04
N PRO A 100 4.25 -16.86 5.87
CA PRO A 100 5.13 -15.96 5.13
C PRO A 100 4.40 -14.68 4.72
N VAL A 101 4.88 -13.53 5.22
CA VAL A 101 4.27 -12.22 4.94
C VAL A 101 5.01 -11.56 3.80
N HIS A 102 4.27 -11.06 2.81
CA HIS A 102 4.80 -10.32 1.67
C HIS A 102 4.17 -8.92 1.65
N SER A 103 4.97 -7.88 1.46
CA SER A 103 4.45 -6.52 1.29
C SER A 103 4.11 -6.27 -0.17
N MET A 104 2.98 -5.61 -0.42
CA MET A 104 2.64 -5.07 -1.74
C MET A 104 2.29 -3.59 -1.61
N ALA A 105 3.05 -2.70 -2.24
CA ALA A 105 2.80 -1.27 -2.10
C ALA A 105 2.73 -0.54 -3.43
N TRP A 106 1.85 0.45 -3.52
CA TRP A 106 1.71 1.28 -4.71
C TRP A 106 2.23 2.68 -4.41
N ARG A 107 3.13 3.19 -5.27
CA ARG A 107 3.66 4.56 -5.24
C ARG A 107 4.25 4.96 -3.89
N THR A 108 3.68 5.97 -3.22
CA THR A 108 4.10 6.45 -1.90
C THR A 108 3.87 5.42 -0.79
N GLY A 109 2.97 4.45 -0.98
CA GLY A 109 2.80 3.33 -0.06
C GLY A 109 4.09 2.52 0.14
N ALA A 110 5.00 2.53 -0.84
CA ALA A 110 6.30 1.85 -0.74
C ALA A 110 7.24 2.46 0.33
N LEU A 111 6.88 3.61 0.91
CA LEU A 111 7.62 4.23 2.01
C LEU A 111 7.22 3.66 3.38
N VAL A 112 6.13 2.89 3.46
CA VAL A 112 5.48 2.46 4.70
C VAL A 112 6.03 1.13 5.23
N ASP A 113 6.53 0.26 4.38
CA ASP A 113 6.93 -1.11 4.77
C ASP A 113 8.39 -1.26 5.23
N GLY A 114 9.10 -0.13 5.40
CA GLY A 114 10.54 -0.10 5.66
C GLY A 114 10.98 -0.70 7.01
N THR A 115 10.07 -0.78 7.98
CA THR A 115 10.32 -1.40 9.30
C THR A 115 9.61 -2.75 9.46
N ALA A 116 8.89 -3.21 8.44
CA ALA A 116 8.15 -4.46 8.49
C ALA A 116 9.08 -5.65 8.17
N GLU A 117 9.06 -6.65 9.05
CA GLU A 117 9.69 -7.95 8.82
C GLU A 117 8.83 -8.75 7.82
N VAL A 118 9.25 -8.82 6.57
CA VAL A 118 8.53 -9.48 5.47
C VAL A 118 9.47 -10.33 4.61
N SER A 119 8.94 -11.42 4.07
CA SER A 119 9.65 -12.37 3.21
C SER A 119 10.05 -11.75 1.86
N SER A 120 9.19 -10.92 1.27
CA SER A 120 9.51 -10.15 0.06
C SER A 120 8.61 -8.92 -0.10
N ARG A 121 8.99 -8.04 -1.00
CA ARG A 121 8.30 -6.77 -1.31
C ARG A 121 8.00 -6.69 -2.80
N TRP A 122 6.80 -6.24 -3.13
CA TRP A 122 6.37 -5.97 -4.50
C TRP A 122 5.86 -4.54 -4.61
N TYR A 123 6.39 -3.76 -5.54
CA TYR A 123 6.06 -2.35 -5.68
C TYR A 123 5.52 -1.99 -7.05
N LEU A 124 4.41 -1.26 -7.10
CA LEU A 124 3.93 -0.60 -8.32
C LEU A 124 4.36 0.86 -8.34
N ALA A 125 5.29 1.18 -9.24
CA ALA A 125 5.81 2.51 -9.51
C ALA A 125 6.18 3.29 -8.23
N PRO A 126 7.08 2.74 -7.38
CA PRO A 126 7.42 3.34 -6.09
C PRO A 126 7.95 4.77 -6.27
N GLN A 127 7.64 5.63 -5.30
CA GLN A 127 8.07 7.03 -5.24
C GLN A 127 8.95 7.28 -4.03
N THR A 128 9.91 8.20 -4.17
CA THR A 128 10.74 8.66 -3.06
C THR A 128 9.95 9.58 -2.13
N GLY A 129 10.36 9.66 -0.87
CA GLY A 129 9.77 10.56 0.10
C GLY A 129 9.98 12.04 -0.27
N GLU A 130 11.12 12.40 -0.84
CA GLU A 130 11.36 13.74 -1.39
C GLU A 130 10.32 14.11 -2.47
N ALA A 131 9.99 13.17 -3.36
CA ALA A 131 8.96 13.40 -4.38
C ALA A 131 7.56 13.54 -3.77
N ALA A 132 7.26 12.75 -2.74
CA ALA A 132 6.01 12.83 -2.00
C ALA A 132 5.89 14.18 -1.25
N GLU A 133 6.92 14.57 -0.51
CA GLU A 133 6.95 15.83 0.24
C GLU A 133 6.72 17.05 -0.67
N ARG A 134 7.42 17.12 -1.82
CA ARG A 134 7.23 18.22 -2.78
C ARG A 134 5.79 18.29 -3.31
N GLU A 135 5.17 17.14 -3.55
CA GLU A 135 3.77 17.03 -3.98
C GLU A 135 2.83 17.58 -2.91
N LEU A 136 2.98 17.11 -1.67
CA LEU A 136 2.13 17.53 -0.55
C LEU A 136 2.29 19.03 -0.24
N ARG A 137 3.52 19.56 -0.25
CA ARG A 137 3.76 21.01 -0.12
C ARG A 137 3.15 21.83 -1.26
N ARG A 138 2.97 21.25 -2.45
CA ARG A 138 2.25 21.93 -3.54
C ARG A 138 0.74 21.95 -3.27
N LEU A 139 0.19 20.84 -2.78
CA LEU A 139 -1.23 20.74 -2.42
C LEU A 139 -1.60 21.71 -1.29
N GLN A 140 -0.80 21.76 -0.22
CA GLN A 140 -0.99 22.71 0.89
C GLN A 140 -1.05 24.18 0.44
N ARG A 141 -0.12 24.57 -0.44
CA ARG A 141 -0.09 25.94 -1.01
C ARG A 141 -1.31 26.25 -1.88
N ALA A 142 -1.85 25.26 -2.59
CA ALA A 142 -3.04 25.42 -3.41
C ALA A 142 -4.34 25.41 -2.57
N GLY A 143 -4.36 24.66 -1.46
CA GLY A 143 -5.49 24.52 -0.54
C GLY A 143 -5.59 25.61 0.54
N GLY A 144 -4.58 26.48 0.66
CA GLY A 144 -4.60 27.62 1.59
C GLY A 144 -4.14 27.30 3.02
N GLY A 145 -3.37 26.23 3.24
CA GLY A 145 -2.87 25.87 4.57
C GLY A 145 -2.40 24.42 4.68
N GLU A 146 -2.52 23.84 5.87
CA GLU A 146 -2.07 22.47 6.16
C GLU A 146 -3.00 21.38 5.58
N ASP A 147 -4.16 21.78 5.04
CA ASP A 147 -5.15 20.88 4.46
C ASP A 147 -4.72 20.38 3.07
N ALA A 148 -4.75 19.06 2.90
CA ALA A 148 -4.74 18.40 1.61
C ALA A 148 -5.89 17.38 1.52
N GLY A 149 -7.00 17.80 0.91
CA GLY A 149 -8.15 16.92 0.67
C GLY A 149 -8.84 16.50 1.97
N GLY A 150 -9.00 17.43 2.92
CA GLY A 150 -9.62 17.20 4.23
C GLY A 150 -8.70 16.55 5.26
N ASN A 151 -7.41 16.39 4.95
CA ASN A 151 -6.41 15.88 5.88
C ASN A 151 -5.45 16.98 6.27
N ILE A 152 -5.19 17.13 7.57
CA ILE A 152 -4.14 18.01 8.06
C ILE A 152 -2.81 17.27 7.91
N ILE A 153 -1.89 17.81 7.12
CA ILE A 153 -0.55 17.26 6.95
C ILE A 153 0.41 18.05 7.81
N SER A 154 0.93 17.42 8.87
CA SER A 154 1.87 18.06 9.78
C SER A 154 3.26 18.27 9.18
N ASP A 155 3.96 19.28 9.67
CA ASP A 155 5.39 19.48 9.37
C ASP A 155 6.24 18.27 9.75
N ALA A 156 5.86 17.54 10.81
CA ALA A 156 6.54 16.31 11.20
C ALA A 156 6.43 15.22 10.13
N MET A 157 5.25 15.05 9.50
CA MET A 157 5.07 14.15 8.37
C MET A 157 5.95 14.57 7.18
N LEU A 158 5.93 15.86 6.82
CA LEU A 158 6.74 16.38 5.70
C LEU A 158 8.25 16.21 5.94
N ALA A 159 8.73 16.52 7.14
CA ALA A 159 10.13 16.36 7.50
C ALA A 159 10.58 14.89 7.45
N GLN A 160 9.75 13.95 7.89
CA GLN A 160 10.06 12.53 7.81
C GLN A 160 10.05 11.99 6.37
N LEU A 161 9.23 12.57 5.48
CA LEU A 161 9.24 12.21 4.07
C LEU A 161 10.50 12.67 3.35
N ALA A 162 11.04 13.84 3.66
CA ALA A 162 12.17 14.44 2.94
C ALA A 162 13.35 13.46 2.70
N GLY A 163 13.66 12.62 3.69
CA GLY A 163 14.73 11.62 3.62
C GLY A 163 14.28 10.18 3.36
N ALA A 164 12.97 9.91 3.28
CA ALA A 164 12.47 8.55 3.17
C ALA A 164 12.69 7.95 1.77
N GLN A 165 13.16 6.71 1.73
CA GLN A 165 13.33 5.95 0.50
C GLN A 165 12.54 4.63 0.58
N PRO A 166 12.00 4.14 -0.55
CA PRO A 166 11.51 2.77 -0.64
C PRO A 166 12.64 1.78 -0.34
N THR A 167 12.29 0.64 0.23
CA THR A 167 13.27 -0.42 0.53
C THR A 167 13.84 -0.98 -0.77
N THR A 168 15.17 -1.09 -0.88
CA THR A 168 15.84 -1.73 -2.03
C THR A 168 16.61 -2.99 -1.64
N GLU A 169 16.67 -3.31 -0.36
CA GLU A 169 17.37 -4.47 0.18
C GLU A 169 16.45 -5.69 0.30
N GLY A 170 17.05 -6.88 0.20
CA GLY A 170 16.33 -8.15 0.26
C GLY A 170 15.60 -8.49 -1.05
N SER A 171 14.54 -9.29 -0.94
CA SER A 171 13.73 -9.72 -2.09
C SER A 171 12.73 -8.63 -2.46
N VAL A 172 13.08 -7.78 -3.43
CA VAL A 172 12.25 -6.66 -3.89
C VAL A 172 11.97 -6.78 -5.38
N ARG A 173 10.69 -6.65 -5.77
CA ARG A 173 10.25 -6.58 -7.17
C ARG A 173 9.61 -5.23 -7.46
N VAL A 174 10.16 -4.49 -8.42
CA VAL A 174 9.66 -3.20 -8.88
C VAL A 174 8.97 -3.36 -10.23
N VAL A 175 7.68 -3.07 -10.25
CA VAL A 175 6.85 -3.07 -11.46
C VAL A 175 6.45 -1.63 -11.78
N ARG A 176 6.38 -1.29 -13.06
CA ARG A 176 5.93 0.03 -13.54
C ARG A 176 4.97 -0.13 -14.70
N LEU A 177 4.19 0.91 -14.98
CA LEU A 177 3.46 0.97 -16.25
C LEU A 177 4.44 1.18 -17.41
N GLU A 178 4.08 0.71 -18.61
CA GLU A 178 4.82 0.95 -19.85
C GLU A 178 5.06 2.44 -20.12
N SER A 179 4.11 3.29 -19.72
CA SER A 179 4.20 4.75 -19.86
C SER A 179 5.17 5.44 -18.90
N ASP A 180 5.67 4.75 -17.86
CA ASP A 180 6.72 5.28 -16.98
C ASP A 180 8.09 4.95 -17.59
N PRO A 181 8.95 5.92 -17.95
CA PRO A 181 10.24 5.62 -18.59
C PRO A 181 11.30 5.05 -17.64
N ARG A 182 11.08 5.07 -16.31
CA ARG A 182 12.08 4.61 -15.33
C ARG A 182 12.31 3.10 -15.38
N ALA A 183 13.48 2.62 -14.98
CA ALA A 183 13.75 1.18 -14.89
C ALA A 183 12.78 0.45 -13.93
N ALA A 184 12.50 -0.81 -14.24
CA ALA A 184 11.67 -1.73 -13.47
C ALA A 184 12.03 -3.17 -13.85
N ASP A 185 11.77 -4.11 -12.95
CA ASP A 185 11.89 -5.55 -13.24
C ASP A 185 10.82 -6.01 -14.23
N ARG A 186 9.65 -5.34 -14.22
CA ARG A 186 8.58 -5.57 -15.20
C ARG A 186 7.84 -4.29 -15.57
N LYS A 187 7.42 -4.23 -16.83
CA LYS A 187 6.52 -3.21 -17.37
C LYS A 187 5.16 -3.83 -17.68
N LEU A 188 4.09 -3.16 -17.25
CA LEU A 188 2.71 -3.59 -17.52
C LEU A 188 1.98 -2.54 -18.37
N PRO A 189 1.19 -2.95 -19.38
CA PRO A 189 0.24 -2.06 -20.02
C PRO A 189 -0.87 -1.67 -19.04
N GLY A 190 -1.52 -0.53 -19.27
CA GLY A 190 -2.69 -0.11 -18.50
C GLY A 190 -2.64 1.35 -18.05
N SER A 191 -3.68 1.75 -17.34
CA SER A 191 -3.91 3.15 -16.97
C SER A 191 -3.23 3.53 -15.65
N ALA A 192 -2.68 4.75 -15.59
CA ALA A 192 -2.18 5.35 -14.36
C ALA A 192 -3.36 5.82 -13.48
N LEU A 193 -4.07 4.89 -12.82
CA LEU A 193 -5.30 5.16 -12.06
C LEU A 193 -5.12 6.24 -10.97
N TRP A 194 -3.93 6.35 -10.38
CA TRP A 194 -3.56 7.42 -9.43
C TRP A 194 -3.48 8.82 -10.05
N ARG A 195 -3.63 8.97 -11.37
CA ARG A 195 -3.76 10.27 -12.06
C ARG A 195 -5.17 10.54 -12.56
N ALA A 196 -6.09 9.58 -12.42
CA ALA A 196 -7.47 9.78 -12.84
C ALA A 196 -8.13 10.89 -12.02
N ALA A 197 -9.19 11.51 -12.56
CA ALA A 197 -9.99 12.48 -11.83
C ALA A 197 -10.86 11.79 -10.76
N GLU A 198 -11.43 10.64 -11.13
CA GLU A 198 -12.32 9.85 -10.28
C GLU A 198 -11.72 8.48 -9.94
N PRO A 199 -12.13 7.85 -8.83
CA PRO A 199 -11.79 6.47 -8.53
C PRO A 199 -12.20 5.53 -9.67
N GLY A 200 -11.34 4.57 -9.97
CA GLY A 200 -11.57 3.67 -11.11
C GLY A 200 -10.84 2.33 -10.99
N VAL A 201 -11.15 1.45 -11.93
CA VAL A 201 -10.52 0.13 -12.10
C VAL A 201 -10.09 -0.05 -13.55
N ASP A 202 -9.19 -1.00 -13.77
CA ASP A 202 -8.64 -1.40 -15.07
C ASP A 202 -8.44 -2.93 -14.98
N PRO A 203 -9.52 -3.71 -15.18
CA PRO A 203 -9.53 -5.13 -14.80
C PRO A 203 -8.42 -5.95 -15.46
N ALA A 204 -7.95 -5.53 -16.64
CA ALA A 204 -6.82 -6.15 -17.32
C ALA A 204 -5.51 -5.89 -16.56
N LEU A 205 -5.24 -4.63 -16.17
CA LEU A 205 -4.08 -4.30 -15.33
C LEU A 205 -4.15 -5.00 -13.97
N GLN A 206 -5.31 -5.02 -13.30
CA GLN A 206 -5.45 -5.72 -12.01
C GLN A 206 -5.22 -7.24 -12.13
N ALA A 207 -5.65 -7.87 -13.22
CA ALA A 207 -5.34 -9.27 -13.49
C ALA A 207 -3.83 -9.50 -13.63
N LEU A 208 -3.15 -8.67 -14.42
CA LEU A 208 -1.70 -8.75 -14.63
C LEU A 208 -0.91 -8.54 -13.32
N ILE A 209 -1.33 -7.59 -12.49
CA ILE A 209 -0.72 -7.37 -11.16
C ILE A 209 -0.91 -8.59 -10.27
N ALA A 210 -2.13 -9.13 -10.16
CA ALA A 210 -2.39 -10.29 -9.31
C ALA A 210 -1.59 -11.53 -9.76
N ASP A 211 -1.44 -11.74 -11.07
CA ASP A 211 -0.64 -12.84 -11.60
C ASP A 211 0.86 -12.65 -11.33
N ASP A 212 1.38 -11.43 -11.48
CA ASP A 212 2.78 -11.13 -11.22
C ASP A 212 3.14 -11.28 -9.73
N VAL A 213 2.27 -10.79 -8.83
CA VAL A 213 2.43 -10.95 -7.38
C VAL A 213 2.37 -12.42 -6.98
N ALA A 214 1.42 -13.20 -7.52
CA ALA A 214 1.31 -14.62 -7.21
C ALA A 214 2.55 -15.41 -7.64
N ARG A 215 3.06 -15.16 -8.85
CA ARG A 215 4.32 -15.77 -9.34
C ARG A 215 5.51 -15.40 -8.47
N TRP A 216 5.62 -14.12 -8.12
CA TRP A 216 6.68 -13.61 -7.26
C TRP A 216 6.72 -14.31 -5.90
N ILE A 217 5.55 -14.51 -5.28
CA ILE A 217 5.41 -15.21 -3.99
C ILE A 217 5.78 -16.69 -4.11
N ASN A 218 5.46 -17.33 -5.23
CA ASN A 218 5.76 -18.74 -5.48
C ASN A 218 7.21 -18.99 -5.94
N GLY A 219 8.00 -17.94 -6.18
CA GLY A 219 9.36 -18.05 -6.68
C GLY A 219 9.48 -18.25 -8.20
N ASP A 220 8.40 -18.03 -8.94
CA ASP A 220 8.39 -18.12 -10.40
C ASP A 220 8.91 -16.80 -11.01
N THR A 221 10.20 -16.75 -11.37
CA THR A 221 10.79 -15.61 -12.08
C THR A 221 10.59 -15.76 -13.59
N ALA A 222 9.60 -15.03 -14.14
CA ALA A 222 9.46 -14.76 -15.58
C ALA A 222 9.56 -13.25 -15.84
#